data_AF-A0A2V3J6Y5-F1
#
_entry.id   AF-A0A2V3J6Y5-F1
#
_cell.length_a   1.000
_cell.length_b   1.000
_cell.length_c   1.000
_cell.angle_alpha   90.00
_cell.angle_beta   90.00
_cell.angle_gamma   90.00
#
_symmetry.space_group_name_H-M   'P 1'
#
loop_
_entity.id
_entity.type
_entity.pdbx_description
1 polymer ?
#
loop_
_entity_poly.entity_id
_entity_poly.type
_entity_poly.pdbx_seq_one_letter_code
_entity_poly.pdbx_strand_id
1 'polypeptide(L)'
;MDIGKLGVISETVKEALYVSKTVKIVGLVRKVFNYICLENLHRTYSMLLFSLTRWTSINIILARLLKVQSVLTYIPVVLVNERTARGIDPEFELPPSLTSLISSSASWTRVRELHDVLHSIATFIGLLERDSATMADAYASFVATLLTKRASSFLNAAQKQMLKSSLYRRGDRVYSPVYALAFHCDPYYNDFRTHISLHFGTSSLELNKKAVTEQCHSALETLARVECNLQSLLGEYLELSVNPCALLTRLKRVLTTLHLGSNSGEASALGCGFGESLS
;
A
#
# COMPACT_ATOMS: atom_id res chain seq x y z
N MET A 1 -14.77 10.43 -3.86
CA MET A 1 -14.90 10.35 -2.39
C MET A 1 -14.87 11.78 -1.92
N ASP A 2 -15.98 12.28 -1.39
CA ASP A 2 -16.06 13.66 -0.94
C ASP A 2 -15.45 13.76 0.46
N ILE A 3 -14.12 13.91 0.51
CA ILE A 3 -13.32 13.96 1.75
C ILE A 3 -13.81 15.11 2.65
N GLY A 4 -14.46 16.13 2.08
CA GLY A 4 -15.05 17.25 2.82
C GLY A 4 -16.10 16.87 3.85
N LYS A 5 -16.74 15.69 3.71
CA LYS A 5 -17.76 15.18 4.67
C LYS A 5 -17.15 14.44 5.87
N LEU A 6 -15.84 14.21 5.88
CA LEU A 6 -15.11 13.56 6.97
C LEU A 6 -14.38 14.66 7.77
N GLY A 7 -15.13 15.45 8.56
CA GLY A 7 -14.66 16.71 9.18
C GLY A 7 -13.21 16.69 9.68
N VAL A 8 -12.87 15.77 10.60
CA VAL A 8 -11.52 15.62 11.16
C VAL A 8 -10.45 15.29 10.11
N ILE A 9 -10.78 14.47 9.11
CA ILE A 9 -9.86 14.16 8.00
C ILE A 9 -9.64 15.42 7.15
N SER A 10 -10.71 16.13 6.80
CA SER A 10 -10.65 17.34 5.99
C SER A 10 -9.80 18.43 6.66
N GLU A 11 -10.00 18.66 7.96
CA GLU A 11 -9.17 19.59 8.74
C GLU A 11 -7.71 19.17 8.78
N THR A 12 -7.43 17.91 9.17
CA THR A 12 -6.05 17.42 9.26
C THR A 12 -5.32 17.52 7.91
N VAL A 13 -6.02 17.24 6.80
CA VAL A 13 -5.47 17.45 5.45
C VAL A 13 -5.18 18.92 5.18
N LYS A 14 -6.10 19.83 5.49
CA LYS A 14 -5.89 21.28 5.29
C LYS A 14 -4.70 21.78 6.10
N GLU A 15 -4.57 21.37 7.37
CA GLU A 15 -3.44 21.69 8.24
C GLU A 15 -2.12 21.18 7.66
N ALA A 16 -2.06 19.91 7.26
CA ALA A 16 -0.88 19.31 6.65
C ALA A 16 -0.47 20.03 5.34
N LEU A 17 -1.45 20.35 4.50
CA LEU A 17 -1.21 21.10 3.26
C LEU A 17 -0.72 22.53 3.54
N TYR A 18 -1.29 23.19 4.55
CA TYR A 18 -0.86 24.51 4.97
C TYR A 18 0.60 24.50 5.44
N VAL A 19 0.99 23.57 6.33
CA VAL A 19 2.38 23.45 6.81
C VAL A 19 3.32 23.22 5.62
N SER A 20 3.01 22.25 4.76
CA SER A 20 3.85 21.92 3.61
C SER A 20 4.00 23.09 2.64
N LYS A 21 2.90 23.80 2.35
CA LYS A 21 2.88 24.96 1.45
C LYS A 21 3.69 26.12 2.03
N THR A 22 3.48 26.46 3.30
CA THR A 22 4.14 27.59 3.96
C THR A 22 5.64 27.38 4.02
N VAL A 23 6.11 26.19 4.44
CA VAL A 23 7.54 25.86 4.48
C VAL A 23 8.17 25.88 3.08
N LYS A 24 7.44 25.51 2.03
CA LYS A 24 7.96 25.51 0.66
C LYS A 24 8.05 26.90 0.03
N ILE A 25 7.04 27.74 0.27
CA ILE A 25 6.85 29.01 -0.45
C ILE A 25 7.49 30.18 0.29
N VAL A 26 7.43 30.22 1.62
CA VAL A 26 8.01 31.33 2.40
C VAL A 26 9.52 31.18 2.41
N GLY A 27 10.22 32.06 1.69
CA GLY A 27 11.66 31.94 1.41
C GLY A 27 12.54 31.80 2.66
N LEU A 28 12.27 32.60 3.69
CA LEU A 28 12.99 32.53 4.98
C LEU A 28 12.72 31.22 5.72
N VAL A 29 11.46 30.80 5.85
CA VAL A 29 11.10 29.51 6.47
C VAL A 29 11.77 28.35 5.74
N ARG A 30 11.75 28.36 4.41
CA ARG A 30 12.43 27.35 3.59
C ARG A 30 13.93 27.31 3.83
N LYS A 31 14.58 28.47 3.92
CA LYS A 31 16.02 28.58 4.17
C LYS A 31 16.38 27.97 5.53
N VAL A 32 15.64 28.35 6.58
CA VAL A 32 15.83 27.82 7.94
C VAL A 32 15.58 26.31 7.97
N PHE A 33 14.47 25.85 7.36
CA PHE A 33 14.16 24.43 7.24
C PHE A 33 15.27 23.62 6.57
N ASN A 34 15.80 24.10 5.43
CA ASN A 34 16.86 23.42 4.71
C ASN A 34 18.15 23.33 5.52
N TYR A 35 18.49 24.40 6.23
CA TYR A 35 19.67 24.45 7.10
C TYR A 35 19.54 23.42 8.23
N ILE A 36 18.41 23.40 8.95
CA ILE A 36 18.17 22.42 10.02
C ILE A 36 18.12 20.99 9.46
N CYS A 37 17.58 20.77 8.26
CA CYS A 37 17.62 19.45 7.61
C CYS A 37 19.06 18.97 7.36
N LEU A 38 19.95 19.86 6.91
CA LEU A 38 21.35 19.53 6.68
C LEU A 38 22.10 19.22 7.98
N GLU A 39 21.85 19.99 9.03
CA GLU A 39 22.47 19.76 10.34
C GLU A 39 21.98 18.47 10.99
N ASN A 40 20.67 18.29 11.10
CA ASN A 40 20.09 17.23 11.93
C ASN A 40 19.86 15.92 11.16
N LEU A 41 19.68 15.98 9.84
CA LEU A 41 19.36 14.82 9.02
C LEU A 41 20.42 14.53 7.94
N HIS A 42 21.50 15.32 7.88
CA HIS A 42 22.60 15.21 6.90
C HIS A 42 22.13 15.17 5.44
N ARG A 43 20.94 15.70 5.16
CA ARG A 43 20.32 15.67 3.83
C ARG A 43 19.30 16.79 3.67
N THR A 44 19.26 17.41 2.50
CA THR A 44 18.19 18.33 2.14
C THR A 44 16.90 17.60 1.82
N TYR A 45 15.79 18.10 2.35
CA TYR A 45 14.45 17.65 1.97
C TYR A 45 13.69 18.78 1.29
N SER A 46 12.83 18.44 0.34
CA SER A 46 11.84 19.38 -0.20
C SER A 46 10.47 19.01 0.33
N MET A 47 9.74 20.03 0.76
CA MET A 47 8.32 19.90 1.02
C MET A 47 7.54 19.68 -0.29
N LEU A 48 6.48 18.88 -0.19
CA LEU A 48 5.72 18.41 -1.34
C LEU A 48 4.40 19.17 -1.42
N LEU A 49 4.05 19.62 -2.62
CA LEU A 49 2.74 20.23 -2.85
C LEU A 49 1.75 19.15 -3.26
N PHE A 50 0.48 19.39 -2.95
CA PHE A 50 -0.60 18.54 -3.38
C PHE A 50 -0.67 18.51 -4.90
N SER A 51 -0.80 17.30 -5.46
CA SER A 51 -1.14 17.09 -6.86
C SER A 51 -2.52 16.48 -6.96
N LEU A 52 -3.37 17.08 -7.79
CA LEU A 52 -4.67 16.53 -8.18
C LEU A 52 -4.54 15.25 -9.03
N THR A 53 -3.39 15.05 -9.69
CA THR A 53 -3.19 13.95 -10.64
C THR A 53 -2.78 12.63 -9.99
N ARG A 54 -2.38 12.65 -8.71
CA ARG A 54 -1.93 11.46 -7.99
C ARG A 54 -2.78 11.24 -6.74
N TRP A 55 -3.57 10.17 -6.75
CA TRP A 55 -4.48 9.78 -5.67
C TRP A 55 -3.77 9.60 -4.31
N THR A 56 -2.48 9.25 -4.33
CA THR A 56 -1.66 9.03 -3.13
C THR A 56 -0.95 10.29 -2.61
N SER A 57 -1.09 11.44 -3.28
CA SER A 57 -0.35 12.68 -2.95
C SER A 57 -0.50 13.10 -1.50
N ILE A 58 -1.71 13.00 -0.94
CA ILE A 58 -1.97 13.36 0.46
C ILE A 58 -1.14 12.46 1.39
N ASN A 59 -1.14 11.15 1.15
CA ASN A 59 -0.37 10.22 1.97
C ASN A 59 1.14 10.51 1.90
N ILE A 60 1.64 10.84 0.71
CA ILE A 60 3.06 11.19 0.52
C ILE A 60 3.41 12.49 1.25
N ILE A 61 2.51 13.48 1.28
CA ILE A 61 2.71 14.72 2.05
C ILE A 61 2.75 14.43 3.55
N LEU A 62 1.81 13.63 4.06
CA LEU A 62 1.78 13.26 5.48
C LEU A 62 3.04 12.48 5.87
N ALA A 63 3.46 11.49 5.06
CA ALA A 63 4.70 10.76 5.26
C ALA A 63 5.93 11.68 5.26
N ARG A 64 5.96 12.67 4.36
CA ARG A 64 7.03 13.67 4.31
C ARG A 64 7.06 14.50 5.59
N LEU A 65 5.90 14.98 6.05
CA LEU A 65 5.77 15.78 7.26
C LEU A 65 6.26 15.02 8.50
N LEU A 66 5.84 13.77 8.66
CA LEU A 66 6.29 12.90 9.76
C LEU A 66 7.81 12.68 9.71
N LYS A 67 8.37 12.48 8.51
CA LYS A 67 9.81 12.28 8.32
C LYS A 67 10.64 13.50 8.73
N VAL A 68 10.12 14.71 8.58
CA VAL A 68 10.80 15.96 8.94
C VAL A 68 10.20 16.62 10.19
N GLN A 69 9.43 15.87 10.98
CA GLN A 69 8.72 16.38 12.15
C GLN A 69 9.69 17.07 13.12
N SER A 70 10.80 16.41 13.47
CA SER A 70 11.81 16.95 14.40
C SER A 70 12.41 18.27 13.92
N VAL A 71 12.64 18.39 12.60
CA VAL A 71 13.11 19.62 11.97
C VAL A 71 12.07 20.72 12.11
N LEU A 72 10.82 20.43 11.77
CA LEU A 72 9.73 21.41 11.83
C LEU A 72 9.46 21.89 13.26
N THR A 73 9.46 20.98 14.24
CA THR A 73 9.31 21.32 15.66
C THR A 73 10.47 22.16 16.20
N TYR A 74 11.65 22.10 15.56
CA TYR A 74 12.84 22.84 15.97
C TYR A 74 12.92 24.25 15.40
N ILE A 75 12.18 24.57 14.32
CA ILE A 75 12.20 25.90 13.69
C ILE A 75 11.93 27.03 14.70
N PRO A 76 10.91 26.95 15.58
CA PRO A 76 10.66 28.00 16.57
C PRO A 76 11.86 28.24 17.50
N VAL A 77 12.56 27.18 17.92
CA VAL A 77 13.75 27.27 18.79
C VAL A 77 14.87 28.03 18.08
N VAL A 78 15.13 27.71 16.82
CA VAL A 78 16.15 28.39 16.00
C VAL A 78 15.85 29.88 15.85
N LEU A 79 14.58 30.23 15.65
CA LEU A 79 14.18 31.63 15.47
C LEU A 79 14.22 32.45 16.75
N VAL A 80 14.16 31.82 17.93
CA VAL A 80 14.27 32.51 19.22
C VAL A 80 15.72 32.56 19.69
N ASN A 81 16.44 31.43 19.66
CA ASN A 81 17.74 31.30 20.34
C ASN A 81 18.94 31.49 19.41
N GLU A 82 18.79 31.22 18.11
CA GLU A 82 19.91 31.13 17.18
C GLU A 82 19.81 32.16 16.04
N ARG A 83 18.89 33.11 16.16
CA ARG A 83 18.55 34.08 15.11
C ARG A 83 19.77 34.89 14.66
N THR A 84 20.49 35.46 15.62
CA THR A 84 21.68 36.29 15.37
C THR A 84 22.81 35.48 14.77
N ALA A 85 23.09 34.30 15.33
CA ALA A 85 24.17 33.42 14.86
C ALA A 85 23.95 32.94 13.41
N ARG A 86 22.69 32.78 13.00
CA ARG A 86 22.30 32.29 11.67
C ARG A 86 21.98 33.41 10.68
N GLY A 87 22.19 34.68 11.05
CA GLY A 87 21.94 35.84 10.19
C GLY A 87 20.48 35.93 9.72
N ILE A 88 19.54 35.58 10.60
CA ILE A 88 18.11 35.67 10.33
C ILE A 88 17.63 37.05 10.76
N ASP A 89 16.74 37.65 9.96
CA ASP A 89 16.14 38.96 10.22
C ASP A 89 15.50 39.02 11.64
N PRO A 90 15.89 39.96 12.51
CA PRO A 90 15.31 40.15 13.85
C PRO A 90 13.81 40.46 13.85
N GLU A 91 13.26 40.98 12.76
CA GLU A 91 11.83 41.26 12.67
C GLU A 91 11.02 40.08 12.11
N PHE A 92 11.69 39.04 11.62
CA PHE A 92 11.02 37.88 11.04
C PHE A 92 10.36 37.02 12.12
N GLU A 93 9.04 36.90 12.04
CA GLU A 93 8.25 36.00 12.86
C GLU A 93 7.60 34.90 12.00
N LEU A 94 7.45 33.71 12.59
CA LEU A 94 6.66 32.66 11.97
C LEU A 94 5.18 33.05 11.99
N PRO A 95 4.41 32.72 10.93
CA PRO A 95 2.96 32.80 10.99
C PRO A 95 2.43 32.09 12.24
N PRO A 96 1.59 32.73 13.08
CA PRO A 96 1.12 32.13 14.34
C PRO A 96 0.45 30.76 14.14
N SER A 97 -0.30 30.61 13.04
CA SER A 97 -0.94 29.34 12.66
C SER A 97 0.07 28.25 12.30
N LEU A 98 1.23 28.59 11.75
CA LEU A 98 2.29 27.61 11.49
C LEU A 98 2.95 27.19 12.80
N THR A 99 3.28 28.15 13.67
CA THR A 99 3.88 27.89 14.99
C THR A 99 2.99 26.99 15.84
N SER A 100 1.69 27.27 15.91
CA SER A 100 0.75 26.46 16.70
C SER A 100 0.66 25.01 16.19
N LEU A 101 0.63 24.81 14.87
CA LEU A 101 0.55 23.47 14.27
C LEU A 101 1.81 22.65 14.48
N ILE A 102 3.00 23.22 14.21
CA ILE A 102 4.27 22.48 14.32
C ILE A 102 4.67 22.22 15.77
N SER A 103 4.18 23.01 16.73
CA SER A 103 4.47 22.83 18.16
C SER A 103 3.47 21.89 18.86
N SER A 104 2.33 21.59 18.22
CA SER A 104 1.24 20.83 18.82
C SER A 104 1.45 19.32 18.68
N SER A 105 1.67 18.64 19.81
CA SER A 105 1.73 17.17 19.86
C SER A 105 0.46 16.51 19.35
N ALA A 106 -0.71 17.07 19.69
CA ALA A 106 -2.00 16.59 19.21
C ALA A 106 -2.13 16.66 17.69
N SER A 107 -1.62 17.74 17.07
CA SER A 107 -1.64 17.88 15.60
C SER A 107 -0.77 16.81 14.93
N TRP A 108 0.42 16.54 15.49
CA TRP A 108 1.29 15.46 14.99
C TRP A 108 0.68 14.07 15.16
N THR A 109 -0.02 13.82 16.28
CA THR A 109 -0.78 12.57 16.48
C THR A 109 -1.83 12.40 15.39
N ARG A 110 -2.65 13.43 15.11
CA ARG A 110 -3.65 13.38 14.02
C ARG A 110 -3.02 13.13 12.65
N VAL A 111 -1.87 13.78 12.35
CA VAL A 111 -1.14 13.56 11.10
C VAL A 111 -0.68 12.11 10.96
N ARG A 112 -0.16 11.52 12.05
CA ARG A 112 0.27 10.11 12.07
C ARG A 112 -0.90 9.15 11.88
N GLU A 113 -1.95 9.33 12.64
CA GLU A 113 -3.14 8.49 12.56
C GLU A 113 -3.80 8.58 11.18
N LEU A 114 -3.91 9.78 10.61
CA LEU A 114 -4.43 9.95 9.25
C LEU A 114 -3.49 9.32 8.21
N HIS A 115 -2.17 9.46 8.38
CA HIS A 115 -1.21 8.78 7.52
C HIS A 115 -1.44 7.28 7.55
N ASP A 116 -1.58 6.64 8.72
CA ASP A 116 -1.77 5.20 8.81
C ASP A 116 -3.10 4.76 8.16
N VAL A 117 -4.15 5.58 8.29
CA VAL A 117 -5.42 5.38 7.59
C VAL A 117 -5.27 5.50 6.06
N LEU A 118 -4.51 6.46 5.54
CA LEU A 118 -4.35 6.62 4.10
C LEU A 118 -3.28 5.69 3.52
N HIS A 119 -2.31 5.28 4.32
CA HIS A 119 -1.17 4.49 3.90
C HIS A 119 -1.59 3.13 3.39
N SER A 120 -2.49 2.42 4.07
CA SER A 120 -2.95 1.11 3.57
C SER A 120 -3.67 1.23 2.22
N ILE A 121 -4.43 2.32 2.00
CA ILE A 121 -5.11 2.58 0.71
C ILE A 121 -4.07 2.92 -0.35
N ALA A 122 -3.07 3.74 -0.02
CA ALA A 122 -2.00 4.11 -0.93
C ALA A 122 -1.14 2.90 -1.32
N THR A 123 -0.82 2.03 -0.38
CA THR A 123 -0.10 0.77 -0.61
C THR A 123 -0.90 -0.18 -1.48
N PHE A 124 -2.22 -0.30 -1.25
CA PHE A 124 -3.10 -1.07 -2.12
C PHE A 124 -3.09 -0.55 -3.56
N ILE A 125 -3.29 0.76 -3.76
CA ILE A 125 -3.26 1.38 -5.09
C ILE A 125 -1.89 1.15 -5.74
N GLY A 126 -0.80 1.43 -5.03
CA GLY A 126 0.55 1.27 -5.55
C GLY A 126 0.96 -0.19 -5.79
N LEU A 127 0.27 -1.16 -5.20
CA LEU A 127 0.42 -2.57 -5.54
C LEU A 127 -0.33 -2.88 -6.83
N LEU A 128 -1.59 -2.43 -6.96
CA LEU A 128 -2.40 -2.64 -8.17
C LEU A 128 -1.85 -1.94 -9.42
N GLU A 129 -1.11 -0.85 -9.25
CA GLU A 129 -0.44 -0.15 -10.35
C GLU A 129 0.80 -0.90 -10.88
N ARG A 130 1.21 -2.02 -10.25
CA ARG A 130 2.35 -2.82 -10.73
C ARG A 130 1.90 -3.81 -11.79
N ASP A 131 2.71 -3.98 -12.83
CA ASP A 131 2.46 -4.94 -13.90
C ASP A 131 2.41 -6.40 -13.40
N SER A 132 3.00 -6.67 -12.23
CA SER A 132 3.03 -8.00 -11.60
C SER A 132 1.84 -8.27 -10.69
N ALA A 133 0.89 -7.33 -10.53
CA ALA A 133 -0.21 -7.48 -9.58
C ALA A 133 -1.20 -8.55 -10.05
N THR A 134 -1.42 -9.56 -9.22
CA THR A 134 -2.38 -10.62 -9.51
C THR A 134 -3.78 -10.26 -9.02
N MET A 135 -4.80 -10.98 -9.51
CA MET A 135 -6.17 -10.85 -8.98
C MET A 135 -6.26 -11.29 -7.51
N ALA A 136 -5.39 -12.22 -7.08
CA ALA A 136 -5.27 -12.64 -5.68
C ALA A 136 -4.76 -11.47 -4.81
N ASP A 137 -3.73 -10.75 -5.29
CA ASP A 137 -3.18 -9.59 -4.59
C ASP A 137 -4.21 -8.49 -4.44
N ALA A 138 -5.01 -8.26 -5.49
CA ALA A 138 -6.09 -7.29 -5.47
C ALA A 138 -7.14 -7.62 -4.39
N TYR A 139 -7.58 -8.88 -4.31
CA TYR A 139 -8.54 -9.33 -3.31
C TYR A 139 -7.96 -9.23 -1.90
N ALA A 140 -6.76 -9.78 -1.68
CA ALA A 140 -6.09 -9.78 -0.39
C ALA A 140 -5.86 -8.35 0.14
N SER A 141 -5.41 -7.45 -0.73
CA SER A 141 -5.15 -6.05 -0.37
C SER A 141 -6.45 -5.30 -0.04
N PHE A 142 -7.55 -5.64 -0.70
CA PHE A 142 -8.86 -5.05 -0.39
C PHE A 142 -9.36 -5.53 1.00
N VAL A 143 -9.24 -6.82 1.31
CA VAL A 143 -9.51 -7.38 2.64
C VAL A 143 -8.65 -6.68 3.70
N ALA A 144 -7.33 -6.64 3.49
CA ALA A 144 -6.39 -6.01 4.43
C ALA A 144 -6.73 -4.53 4.68
N THR A 145 -7.02 -3.78 3.61
CA THR A 145 -7.41 -2.36 3.71
C THR A 145 -8.65 -2.18 4.58
N LEU A 146 -9.69 -2.99 4.39
CA LEU A 146 -10.92 -2.90 5.18
C LEU A 146 -10.68 -3.22 6.66
N LEU A 147 -9.86 -4.23 6.95
CA LEU A 147 -9.51 -4.60 8.31
C LEU A 147 -8.72 -3.49 9.02
N THR A 148 -7.74 -2.89 8.34
CA THR A 148 -7.01 -1.73 8.89
C THR A 148 -7.96 -0.57 9.21
N LYS A 149 -8.97 -0.30 8.38
CA LYS A 149 -9.95 0.77 8.69
C LYS A 149 -10.88 0.42 9.84
N ARG A 150 -11.26 -0.86 9.97
CA ARG A 150 -12.08 -1.33 11.10
C ARG A 150 -11.34 -1.12 12.43
N ALA A 151 -10.04 -1.42 12.46
CA ALA A 151 -9.19 -1.32 13.65
C ALA A 151 -8.80 0.13 14.02
N SER A 152 -8.88 1.09 13.10
CA SER A 152 -8.47 2.48 13.33
C SER A 152 -9.20 3.13 14.53
N SER A 153 -8.47 3.64 15.53
CA SER A 153 -9.03 4.43 16.64
C SER A 153 -9.41 5.86 16.23
N PHE A 154 -8.69 6.43 15.26
CA PHE A 154 -8.87 7.79 14.75
C PHE A 154 -10.22 8.07 14.10
N LEU A 155 -10.86 7.04 13.54
CA LEU A 155 -12.14 7.18 12.84
C LEU A 155 -13.28 6.81 13.79
N ASN A 156 -14.28 7.68 13.90
CA ASN A 156 -15.52 7.33 14.59
C ASN A 156 -16.36 6.33 13.77
N ALA A 157 -17.40 5.75 14.38
CA ALA A 157 -18.22 4.72 13.73
C ALA A 157 -18.85 5.19 12.40
N ALA A 158 -19.34 6.43 12.33
CA ALA A 158 -19.92 7.00 11.12
C ALA A 158 -18.89 7.16 9.99
N GLN A 159 -17.68 7.65 10.32
CA GLN A 159 -16.58 7.81 9.38
C GLN A 159 -16.09 6.45 8.86
N LYS A 160 -15.95 5.46 9.75
CA LYS A 160 -15.63 4.07 9.36
C LYS A 160 -16.65 3.53 8.37
N GLN A 161 -17.94 3.70 8.66
CA GLN A 161 -19.01 3.22 7.79
C GLN A 161 -19.05 3.94 6.44
N MET A 162 -18.81 5.26 6.43
CA MET A 162 -18.73 6.05 5.20
C MET A 162 -17.55 5.63 4.32
N LEU A 163 -16.37 5.43 4.92
CA LEU A 163 -15.19 4.98 4.21
C LEU A 163 -15.37 3.54 3.69
N LYS A 164 -15.88 2.63 4.52
CA LYS A 164 -16.24 1.26 4.13
C LYS A 164 -17.20 1.24 2.95
N SER A 165 -18.29 2.01 3.01
CA SER A 165 -19.26 2.14 1.92
C SER A 165 -18.64 2.70 0.64
N SER A 166 -17.71 3.66 0.76
CA SER A 166 -17.01 4.24 -0.38
C SER A 166 -16.03 3.26 -1.03
N LEU A 167 -15.34 2.46 -0.22
CA LEU A 167 -14.44 1.40 -0.68
C LEU A 167 -15.23 0.33 -1.41
N TYR A 168 -16.32 -0.19 -0.83
CA TYR A 168 -17.16 -1.19 -1.49
C TYR A 168 -17.73 -0.69 -2.82
N ARG A 169 -18.30 0.52 -2.84
CA ARG A 169 -18.82 1.09 -4.09
C ARG A 169 -17.78 1.18 -5.20
N ARG A 170 -16.51 1.44 -4.86
CA ARG A 170 -15.41 1.47 -5.83
C ARG A 170 -14.95 0.07 -6.21
N GLY A 171 -14.81 -0.83 -5.22
CA GLY A 171 -14.45 -2.23 -5.43
C GLY A 171 -15.45 -2.93 -6.34
N ASP A 172 -16.74 -2.70 -6.13
CA ASP A 172 -17.83 -3.30 -6.92
C ASP A 172 -17.77 -2.99 -8.42
N ARG A 173 -17.13 -1.89 -8.81
CA ARG A 173 -16.96 -1.53 -10.23
C ARG A 173 -15.87 -2.33 -10.94
N VAL A 174 -14.94 -2.90 -10.19
CA VAL A 174 -13.78 -3.64 -10.72
C VAL A 174 -13.78 -5.11 -10.31
N TYR A 175 -14.62 -5.46 -9.34
CA TYR A 175 -14.72 -6.79 -8.78
C TYR A 175 -15.31 -7.79 -9.78
N SER A 176 -14.68 -8.96 -9.86
CA SER A 176 -15.22 -10.17 -10.48
C SER A 176 -15.08 -11.34 -9.51
N PRO A 177 -16.00 -12.32 -9.49
CA PRO A 177 -15.85 -13.55 -8.69
C PRO A 177 -14.52 -14.27 -8.91
N VAL A 178 -13.89 -14.10 -10.07
CA VAL A 178 -12.55 -14.65 -10.40
C VAL A 178 -11.47 -14.15 -9.43
N TYR A 179 -11.63 -12.96 -8.84
CA TYR A 179 -10.69 -12.44 -7.84
C TYR A 179 -10.70 -13.28 -6.56
N ALA A 180 -11.90 -13.69 -6.13
CA ALA A 180 -12.06 -14.56 -4.96
C ALA A 180 -11.49 -15.95 -5.23
N LEU A 181 -11.72 -16.48 -6.44
CA LEU A 181 -11.16 -17.76 -6.88
C LEU A 181 -9.63 -17.72 -6.92
N ALA A 182 -9.04 -16.72 -7.59
CA ALA A 182 -7.59 -16.54 -7.66
C ALA A 182 -6.98 -16.41 -6.25
N PHE A 183 -7.60 -15.59 -5.39
CA PHE A 183 -7.19 -15.48 -4.01
C PHE A 183 -7.24 -16.82 -3.30
N HIS A 184 -8.38 -17.53 -3.33
CA HIS A 184 -8.56 -18.79 -2.62
C HIS A 184 -7.60 -19.90 -3.08
N CYS A 185 -7.33 -19.99 -4.39
CA CYS A 185 -6.45 -21.00 -4.97
C CYS A 185 -4.96 -20.68 -4.79
N ASP A 186 -4.58 -19.44 -4.50
CA ASP A 186 -3.18 -19.06 -4.30
C ASP A 186 -2.67 -19.54 -2.92
N PRO A 187 -1.70 -20.47 -2.87
CA PRO A 187 -1.14 -20.98 -1.62
C PRO A 187 -0.42 -19.91 -0.80
N TYR A 188 0.11 -18.86 -1.45
CA TYR A 188 0.80 -17.76 -0.76
C TYR A 188 -0.11 -17.08 0.27
N TYR A 189 -1.41 -17.00 -0.01
CA TYR A 189 -2.40 -16.36 0.86
C TYR A 189 -3.08 -17.32 1.86
N ASN A 190 -2.64 -18.58 1.97
CA ASN A 190 -3.23 -19.55 2.93
C ASN A 190 -3.13 -19.08 4.38
N ASP A 191 -1.94 -18.67 4.81
CA ASP A 191 -1.72 -18.20 6.18
C ASP A 191 -2.51 -16.93 6.46
N PHE A 192 -2.56 -16.02 5.48
CA PHE A 192 -3.37 -14.81 5.57
C PHE A 192 -4.87 -15.14 5.74
N ARG A 193 -5.44 -16.02 4.91
CA ARG A 193 -6.85 -16.45 5.03
C ARG A 193 -7.14 -17.08 6.39
N THR A 194 -6.26 -17.97 6.84
CA THR A 194 -6.41 -18.70 8.10
C THR A 194 -6.35 -17.74 9.28
N HIS A 195 -5.36 -16.86 9.30
CA HIS A 195 -5.20 -15.84 10.32
C HIS A 195 -6.42 -14.91 10.39
N ILE A 196 -6.89 -14.39 9.24
CA ILE A 196 -8.08 -13.53 9.23
C ILE A 196 -9.32 -14.27 9.70
N SER A 197 -9.52 -15.51 9.28
CA SER A 197 -10.69 -16.31 9.67
C SER A 197 -10.69 -16.60 11.17
N LEU A 198 -9.53 -16.92 11.75
CA LEU A 198 -9.38 -17.18 13.18
C LEU A 198 -9.62 -15.92 14.04
N HIS A 199 -9.08 -14.76 13.63
CA HIS A 199 -9.12 -13.55 14.44
C HIS A 199 -10.36 -12.68 14.21
N PHE A 200 -10.91 -12.67 13.00
CA PHE A 200 -12.00 -11.76 12.60
C PHE A 200 -13.23 -12.48 12.06
N GLY A 201 -13.23 -13.82 12.04
CA GLY A 201 -14.28 -14.64 11.46
C GLY A 201 -14.18 -14.75 9.95
N THR A 202 -14.72 -15.84 9.40
CA THR A 202 -14.75 -16.12 7.94
C THR A 202 -15.45 -15.03 7.14
N SER A 203 -16.47 -14.37 7.72
CA SER A 203 -17.20 -13.27 7.08
C SER A 203 -16.35 -12.04 6.79
N SER A 204 -15.20 -11.89 7.45
CA SER A 204 -14.25 -10.81 7.15
C SER A 204 -13.56 -10.97 5.79
N LEU A 205 -13.56 -12.18 5.21
CA LEU A 205 -13.04 -12.44 3.87
C LEU A 205 -14.08 -12.19 2.77
N GLU A 206 -15.37 -12.09 3.09
CA GLU A 206 -16.45 -12.12 2.10
C GLU A 206 -16.65 -10.80 1.35
N LEU A 207 -16.02 -9.70 1.78
CA LEU A 207 -16.11 -8.39 1.14
C LEU A 207 -17.55 -7.88 0.92
N ASN A 208 -18.46 -8.15 1.87
CA ASN A 208 -19.90 -7.84 1.75
C ASN A 208 -20.55 -8.45 0.50
N LYS A 209 -19.98 -9.56 0.02
CA LYS A 209 -20.54 -10.45 -0.99
C LYS A 209 -21.04 -11.73 -0.30
N LYS A 210 -21.13 -12.81 -1.06
CA LYS A 210 -21.46 -14.16 -0.59
C LYS A 210 -20.27 -14.80 0.13
N ALA A 211 -20.44 -16.01 0.66
CA ALA A 211 -19.32 -16.81 1.14
C ALA A 211 -18.23 -16.92 0.06
N VAL A 212 -16.95 -16.94 0.46
CA VAL A 212 -15.81 -17.03 -0.50
C VAL A 212 -15.95 -18.26 -1.40
N THR A 213 -16.42 -19.39 -0.86
CA THR A 213 -16.71 -20.62 -1.61
C THR A 213 -17.77 -20.39 -2.69
N GLU A 214 -18.88 -19.71 -2.37
CA GLU A 214 -19.92 -19.36 -3.35
C GLU A 214 -19.41 -18.40 -4.43
N GLN A 215 -18.52 -17.48 -4.08
CA GLN A 215 -17.84 -16.61 -5.04
C GLN A 215 -16.97 -17.45 -6.00
N CYS A 216 -16.22 -18.43 -5.47
CA CYS A 216 -15.40 -19.33 -6.28
C CYS A 216 -16.24 -20.18 -7.23
N HIS A 217 -17.35 -20.76 -6.76
CA HIS A 217 -18.30 -21.49 -7.62
C HIS A 217 -18.84 -20.61 -8.75
N SER A 218 -19.26 -19.38 -8.43
CA SER A 218 -19.75 -18.42 -9.44
C SER A 218 -18.67 -18.07 -10.49
N ALA A 219 -17.40 -18.03 -10.07
CA ALA A 219 -16.27 -17.81 -10.98
C ALA A 219 -16.07 -19.01 -11.91
N LEU A 220 -16.11 -20.23 -11.39
CA LEU A 220 -15.96 -21.46 -12.18
C LEU A 220 -17.10 -21.63 -13.19
N GLU A 221 -18.34 -21.31 -12.82
CA GLU A 221 -19.47 -21.26 -13.76
C GLU A 221 -19.25 -20.26 -14.89
N THR A 222 -18.68 -19.10 -14.57
CA THR A 222 -18.37 -18.06 -15.56
C THR A 222 -17.28 -18.54 -16.52
N LEU A 223 -16.22 -19.19 -16.01
CA LEU A 223 -15.13 -19.74 -16.82
C LEU A 223 -15.60 -20.91 -17.71
N ALA A 224 -16.47 -21.77 -17.18
CA ALA A 224 -17.04 -22.90 -17.93
C ALA A 224 -17.86 -22.48 -19.15
N ARG A 225 -18.50 -21.30 -19.11
CA ARG A 225 -19.25 -20.77 -20.27
C ARG A 225 -18.37 -20.40 -21.46
N VAL A 226 -17.07 -20.18 -21.23
CA VAL A 226 -16.14 -19.72 -22.26
C VAL A 226 -15.52 -20.92 -22.96
N GLU A 227 -14.91 -21.85 -22.23
CA GLU A 227 -14.02 -22.85 -22.87
C GLU A 227 -13.99 -24.25 -22.20
N CYS A 228 -14.70 -24.50 -21.07
CA CYS A 228 -14.46 -25.70 -20.26
C CYS A 228 -15.73 -26.40 -19.72
N ASN A 229 -15.63 -27.71 -19.47
CA ASN A 229 -16.65 -28.46 -18.71
C ASN A 229 -16.57 -28.09 -17.22
N LEU A 230 -17.66 -27.54 -16.67
CA LEU A 230 -17.78 -27.13 -15.26
C LEU A 230 -17.41 -28.25 -14.26
N GLN A 231 -17.74 -29.50 -14.56
CA GLN A 231 -17.42 -30.63 -13.66
C GLN A 231 -15.92 -30.87 -13.53
N SER A 232 -15.17 -30.67 -14.62
CA SER A 232 -13.70 -30.79 -14.60
C SER A 232 -13.08 -29.70 -13.73
N LEU A 233 -13.52 -28.45 -13.92
CA LEU A 233 -13.04 -27.30 -13.17
C LEU A 233 -13.36 -27.40 -11.67
N LEU A 234 -14.54 -27.92 -11.31
CA LEU A 234 -14.90 -28.19 -9.92
C LEU A 234 -14.00 -29.26 -9.29
N GLY A 235 -13.67 -30.32 -10.04
CA GLY A 235 -12.73 -31.36 -9.59
C GLY A 235 -11.35 -30.77 -9.27
N GLU A 236 -10.78 -29.98 -10.18
CA GLU A 236 -9.48 -29.32 -9.99
C GLU A 236 -9.50 -28.34 -8.81
N TYR A 237 -10.57 -27.56 -8.68
CA TYR A 237 -10.75 -26.65 -7.56
C TYR A 237 -10.79 -27.37 -6.21
N LEU A 238 -11.51 -28.49 -6.11
CA LEU A 238 -11.56 -29.28 -4.88
C LEU A 238 -10.20 -29.90 -4.54
N GLU A 239 -9.47 -30.41 -5.52
CA GLU A 239 -8.10 -30.90 -5.31
C GLU A 239 -7.17 -29.81 -4.75
N LEU A 240 -7.27 -28.59 -5.30
CA LEU A 240 -6.52 -27.41 -4.84
C LEU A 240 -6.89 -26.99 -3.41
N SER A 241 -8.17 -26.95 -3.09
CA SER A 241 -8.67 -26.56 -1.76
C SER A 241 -8.34 -27.55 -0.66
N VAL A 242 -8.22 -28.85 -0.99
CA VAL A 242 -7.91 -29.91 -0.02
C VAL A 242 -6.40 -30.08 0.17
N ASN A 243 -5.58 -29.89 -0.87
CA ASN A 243 -4.13 -30.10 -0.76
C ASN A 243 -3.29 -29.15 -1.63
N PRO A 244 -3.07 -27.90 -1.17
CA PRO A 244 -2.24 -26.91 -1.87
C PRO A 244 -0.80 -27.41 -2.11
N CYS A 245 -0.28 -28.23 -1.18
CA CYS A 245 1.06 -28.83 -1.25
C CYS A 245 1.18 -29.93 -2.31
N ALA A 246 0.11 -30.69 -2.59
CA ALA A 246 0.10 -31.70 -3.64
C ALA A 246 0.23 -31.08 -5.04
N LEU A 247 -0.37 -29.91 -5.27
CA LEU A 247 -0.21 -29.18 -6.53
C LEU A 247 1.20 -28.62 -6.69
N LEU A 248 1.77 -28.00 -5.64
CA LEU A 248 3.17 -27.57 -5.63
C LEU A 248 4.14 -28.74 -5.90
N THR A 249 3.82 -29.93 -5.37
CA THR A 249 4.59 -31.16 -5.61
C THR A 249 4.42 -31.68 -7.04
N ARG A 250 3.20 -31.63 -7.62
CA ARG A 250 2.94 -31.97 -9.04
C ARG A 250 3.61 -30.97 -9.99
N LEU A 251 3.53 -29.67 -9.74
CA LEU A 251 4.17 -28.61 -10.53
C LEU A 251 5.70 -28.72 -10.48
N LYS A 252 6.28 -28.95 -9.30
CA LYS A 252 7.71 -29.27 -9.17
C LYS A 252 8.05 -30.49 -10.01
N ARG A 253 7.28 -31.58 -9.92
CA ARG A 253 7.51 -32.81 -10.69
C ARG A 253 7.45 -32.57 -12.20
N VAL A 254 6.46 -31.81 -12.68
CA VAL A 254 6.29 -31.44 -14.09
C VAL A 254 7.45 -30.56 -14.59
N LEU A 255 7.86 -29.57 -13.81
CA LEU A 255 9.03 -28.73 -14.12
C LEU A 255 10.34 -29.52 -14.13
N THR A 256 10.49 -30.49 -13.22
CA THR A 256 11.66 -31.38 -13.19
C THR A 256 11.66 -32.31 -14.41
N THR A 257 10.50 -32.83 -14.83
CA THR A 257 10.39 -33.64 -16.06
C THR A 257 10.62 -32.84 -17.34
N LEU A 258 10.26 -31.55 -17.37
CA LEU A 258 10.55 -30.67 -18.50
C LEU A 258 12.04 -30.30 -18.58
N HIS A 259 12.71 -30.11 -17.44
CA HIS A 259 14.17 -29.91 -17.40
C HIS A 259 14.96 -31.20 -17.71
N LEU A 260 14.45 -32.38 -17.32
CA LEU A 260 15.08 -33.66 -17.67
C LEU A 260 14.78 -34.11 -19.12
N GLY A 261 13.67 -33.67 -19.70
CA GLY A 261 13.34 -33.89 -21.12
C GLY A 261 14.16 -33.03 -22.10
N SER A 262 14.93 -32.06 -21.59
CA SER A 262 15.81 -31.20 -22.38
C SER A 262 17.25 -31.74 -22.51
N ASN A 263 17.59 -32.86 -21.86
CA ASN A 263 18.94 -33.43 -21.82
C ASN A 263 19.07 -34.83 -22.49
N SER A 264 18.07 -35.29 -23.25
CA SER A 264 18.12 -36.61 -23.90
C SER A 264 18.20 -36.58 -25.43
N GLY A 265 18.75 -35.51 -26.01
CA GLY A 265 18.85 -35.38 -27.47
C GLY A 265 20.03 -34.55 -27.90
N GLU A 266 21.25 -35.02 -27.66
CA GLU A 266 22.41 -34.90 -28.57
C GLU A 266 23.65 -35.49 -27.90
N ALA A 267 23.82 -36.80 -28.06
CA ALA A 267 25.11 -37.45 -27.93
C ALA A 267 25.30 -38.33 -29.16
N SER A 268 25.92 -37.78 -30.21
CA SER A 268 26.97 -38.42 -31.01
C SER A 268 27.18 -37.70 -32.34
N ALA A 269 28.32 -37.01 -32.48
CA ALA A 269 29.32 -37.32 -33.50
C ALA A 269 30.49 -36.30 -33.50
N LEU A 270 31.70 -36.85 -33.33
CA LEU A 270 33.00 -36.36 -33.83
C LEU A 270 33.56 -35.11 -33.10
N GLY A 271 34.76 -35.11 -32.51
CA GLY A 271 35.96 -35.89 -32.76
C GLY A 271 37.13 -34.93 -33.03
N CYS A 272 38.15 -35.01 -32.16
CA CYS A 272 39.52 -34.47 -32.32
C CYS A 272 39.77 -32.95 -32.13
N GLY A 273 40.68 -32.63 -31.21
CA GLY A 273 41.42 -31.36 -31.20
C GLY A 273 41.98 -30.93 -29.85
N PHE A 274 43.05 -31.59 -29.39
CA PHE A 274 43.94 -31.11 -28.31
C PHE A 274 44.78 -29.89 -28.79
N GLY A 275 45.10 -28.98 -27.87
CA GLY A 275 46.11 -27.91 -28.02
C GLY A 275 45.68 -26.62 -27.27
N GLU A 276 46.02 -26.46 -26.00
CA GLU A 276 47.23 -25.78 -25.48
C GLU A 276 47.36 -24.28 -25.79
N SER A 277 47.82 -23.56 -24.75
CA SER A 277 48.50 -22.26 -24.70
C SER A 277 47.69 -20.95 -24.61
N LEU A 278 47.69 -20.42 -23.38
CA LEU A 278 48.29 -19.14 -22.98
C LEU A 278 48.39 -18.04 -24.06
N SER A 279 47.60 -16.98 -23.87
CA SER A 279 48.05 -15.58 -23.76
C SER A 279 46.89 -14.70 -23.26
#